data_AF-A0A2H5Z827-F1
#
_entry.id   AF-A0A2H5Z827-F1
#
_cell.length_a   1.000
_cell.length_b   1.000
_cell.length_c   1.000
_cell.angle_alpha   90.00
_cell.angle_beta   90.00
_cell.angle_gamma   90.00
#
_symmetry.space_group_name_H-M   'P 1'
#
loop_
_entity.id
_entity.type
_entity.pdbx_description
1 polymer ?
#
loop_
_entity_poly.entity_id
_entity_poly.type
_entity_poly.pdbx_seq_one_letter_code
_entity_poly.pdbx_strand_id
1 'polypeptide(L)'
;MAQERRVTVEHIEERTSSEGKRYWRVKVAGEKRSYFVWDPDVADALVVGQTYQATVNGSAEYPRITSVAFADDAAPAPAAPTPGERERRMLRMSALRAAADVLHGSAVPASELLAYAEQLLAWLEQ
;
A
#
# COMPACT_ATOMS: atom_id res chain seq x y z
N MET A 1 -15.75 -2.09 26.70
CA MET A 1 -16.10 -1.34 25.48
C MET A 1 -15.14 -1.82 24.41
N ALA A 2 -15.63 -2.49 23.37
CA ALA A 2 -14.80 -2.85 22.23
C ALA A 2 -14.68 -1.61 21.33
N GLN A 3 -13.46 -1.16 21.07
CA GLN A 3 -13.20 -0.02 20.20
C GLN A 3 -12.44 -0.51 18.97
N GLU A 4 -13.01 -0.27 17.80
CA GLU A 4 -12.29 -0.49 16.55
C GLU A 4 -11.33 0.67 16.30
N ARG A 5 -10.07 0.33 15.99
CA ARG A 5 -9.05 1.32 15.70
C ARG A 5 -8.06 0.81 14.68
N ARG A 6 -7.61 1.72 13.81
CA ARG A 6 -6.52 1.46 12.87
C ARG A 6 -5.19 1.47 13.63
N VAL A 7 -4.45 0.37 13.55
CA VAL A 7 -3.15 0.17 14.21
C VAL A 7 -2.13 -0.31 13.19
N THR A 8 -0.97 0.35 13.15
CA THR A 8 0.17 -0.08 12.32
C THR A 8 1.14 -0.84 13.19
N VAL A 9 1.44 -2.09 12.85
CA VAL A 9 2.32 -2.93 13.67
C VAL A 9 3.77 -2.52 13.45
N GLU A 10 4.47 -2.15 14.52
CA GLU A 10 5.90 -1.80 14.47
C GLU A 10 6.78 -2.94 14.95
N HIS A 11 6.35 -3.66 15.98
CA HIS A 11 7.12 -4.74 16.57
C HIS A 11 6.21 -5.74 17.27
N ILE A 12 6.52 -7.03 17.17
CA ILE A 12 5.78 -8.11 17.83
C ILE A 12 6.78 -8.88 18.70
N GLU A 13 6.53 -8.91 20.01
CA GLU A 13 7.32 -9.69 20.97
C GLU A 13 6.47 -10.86 21.47
N GLU A 14 6.94 -12.08 21.33
CA GLU A 14 6.31 -13.23 21.96
C GLU A 14 6.74 -13.34 23.42
N ARG A 15 5.78 -13.51 24.33
CA ARG A 15 6.02 -13.72 25.76
C ARG A 15 5.15 -14.83 26.31
N THR A 16 5.61 -15.42 27.40
CA THR A 16 4.83 -16.40 28.17
C THR A 16 4.44 -15.76 29.50
N SER A 17 3.18 -15.88 29.89
CA SER A 17 2.69 -15.39 31.18
C SER A 17 3.19 -16.27 32.32
N SER A 18 3.10 -15.78 33.56
CA SER A 18 3.40 -16.56 34.76
C SER A 18 2.51 -17.81 34.93
N GLU A 19 1.37 -17.87 34.22
CA GLU A 19 0.47 -19.02 34.16
C GLU A 19 0.78 -19.99 33.01
N GLY A 20 1.87 -19.78 32.27
CA GLY A 20 2.27 -20.63 31.14
C GLY A 20 1.50 -20.39 29.83
N LYS A 21 0.68 -19.34 29.76
CA LYS A 21 -0.05 -18.98 28.52
C LYS A 21 0.81 -18.07 27.64
N ARG A 22 0.91 -18.38 26.36
CA ARG A 22 1.61 -17.55 25.37
C ARG A 22 0.77 -16.31 25.05
N TYR A 23 1.40 -15.15 25.01
CA TYR A 23 0.81 -13.89 24.60
C TYR A 23 1.80 -13.10 23.75
N TRP A 24 1.30 -12.36 22.77
CA TRP A 24 2.10 -11.51 21.91
C TRP A 24 1.88 -10.06 22.29
N ARG A 25 2.98 -9.35 22.50
CA ARG A 25 2.99 -7.92 22.76
C ARG A 25 3.28 -7.20 21.46
N VAL A 26 2.30 -6.45 20.98
CA VAL A 26 2.36 -5.71 19.72
C VAL A 26 2.60 -4.24 20.04
N LYS A 27 3.74 -3.69 19.59
CA LYS A 27 3.99 -2.25 19.58
C LYS A 27 3.41 -1.67 18.30
N VAL A 28 2.68 -0.58 18.42
CA VAL A 28 1.99 0.07 17.31
C VAL A 28 2.72 1.37 16.98
N ALA A 29 2.98 1.61 15.69
CA ALA A 29 3.68 2.79 15.21
C ALA A 29 2.89 4.06 15.55
N GLY A 30 3.55 5.02 16.18
CA GLY A 30 2.93 6.27 16.63
C GLY A 30 2.27 6.19 18.01
N GLU A 31 2.28 5.03 18.66
CA GLU A 31 1.77 4.89 20.02
C GLU A 31 2.83 4.43 21.01
N LYS A 32 2.92 5.12 22.15
CA LYS A 32 3.81 4.72 23.25
C LYS A 32 3.33 3.46 23.98
N ARG A 33 2.09 3.02 23.75
CA ARG A 33 1.47 1.89 24.45
C ARG A 33 1.63 0.61 23.65
N SER A 34 1.88 -0.48 24.35
CA SER A 34 1.89 -1.82 23.76
C SER A 34 0.52 -2.46 23.91
N TYR A 35 0.09 -3.15 22.87
CA TYR A 35 -1.14 -3.94 22.84
C TYR A 35 -0.83 -5.41 23.13
N PHE A 36 -1.77 -6.10 23.75
CA PHE A 36 -1.62 -7.52 24.08
C PHE A 36 -2.56 -8.37 23.24
N VAL A 37 -2.02 -9.38 22.57
CA VAL A 37 -2.74 -10.39 21.80
C VAL A 37 -2.57 -11.72 22.52
N TRP A 38 -3.67 -12.40 22.81
CA TRP A 38 -3.67 -13.70 23.49
C TRP A 38 -4.09 -14.83 22.56
N ASP A 39 -4.61 -14.48 21.39
CA ASP A 39 -5.12 -15.42 20.42
C ASP A 39 -4.02 -15.72 19.38
N PRO A 40 -3.56 -16.97 19.26
CA PRO A 40 -2.49 -17.34 18.33
C PRO A 40 -2.87 -17.06 16.88
N ASP A 41 -4.13 -17.27 16.49
CA ASP A 41 -4.58 -17.06 15.11
C ASP A 41 -4.49 -15.58 14.73
N VAL A 42 -4.80 -14.69 15.67
CA VAL A 42 -4.65 -13.24 15.52
C VAL A 42 -3.18 -12.84 15.48
N ALA A 43 -2.33 -13.48 16.28
CA ALA A 43 -0.89 -13.19 16.30
C ALA A 43 -0.19 -13.63 15.00
N ASP A 44 -0.53 -14.80 14.47
CA ASP A 44 0.00 -15.33 13.21
C ASP A 44 -0.44 -14.48 12.00
N ALA A 45 -1.62 -13.86 12.07
CA ALA A 45 -2.08 -12.93 11.05
C ALA A 45 -1.36 -11.57 11.06
N LEU A 46 -0.68 -11.20 12.15
CA LEU A 46 -0.05 -9.88 12.28
C LEU A 46 1.35 -9.87 11.68
N VAL A 47 1.53 -9.02 10.66
CA VAL A 47 2.81 -8.77 10.02
C VAL A 47 3.37 -7.40 10.42
N VAL A 48 4.64 -7.36 10.83
CA VAL A 48 5.36 -6.12 11.13
C VAL A 48 5.41 -5.20 9.90
N GLY A 49 5.12 -3.92 10.09
CA GLY A 49 5.07 -2.89 9.04
C GLY A 49 3.69 -2.75 8.38
N GLN A 50 2.75 -3.65 8.67
CA GLN A 50 1.41 -3.62 8.07
C GLN A 50 0.38 -2.96 8.99
N THR A 51 -0.66 -2.40 8.37
CA THR A 51 -1.73 -1.69 9.07
C THR A 51 -3.00 -2.52 9.09
N TYR A 52 -3.57 -2.68 10.28
CA TYR A 52 -4.76 -3.48 10.54
C TYR A 52 -5.82 -2.61 11.21
N GLN A 53 -7.08 -2.96 10.99
CA GLN A 53 -8.21 -2.49 11.78
C GLN A 53 -8.38 -3.47 12.93
N ALA A 54 -7.87 -3.11 14.09
CA ALA A 54 -7.92 -3.93 15.28
C ALA A 54 -9.12 -3.57 16.15
N THR A 55 -9.84 -4.57 16.62
CA THR A 55 -10.82 -4.43 17.69
C THR A 55 -10.09 -4.59 19.01
N VAL A 56 -10.02 -3.51 19.78
CA VAL A 56 -9.38 -3.47 21.09
C VAL A 56 -10.46 -3.56 22.15
N ASN A 57 -10.36 -4.55 23.03
CA ASN A 57 -11.23 -4.74 24.18
C ASN A 57 -10.38 -4.78 25.45
N GLY A 58 -10.59 -3.85 26.38
CA GLY A 58 -9.83 -3.79 27.63
C GLY A 58 -9.93 -2.43 28.33
N SER A 59 -9.33 -2.34 29.51
CA SER A 59 -9.16 -1.05 30.20
C SER A 59 -8.04 -0.24 29.54
N ALA A 60 -8.07 1.09 29.69
CA ALA A 60 -7.08 2.00 29.09
C ALA A 60 -5.62 1.70 29.50
N GLU A 61 -5.41 1.00 30.62
CA GLU A 61 -4.11 0.54 31.12
C GLU A 61 -3.62 -0.76 30.46
N TYR A 62 -4.54 -1.64 30.01
CA TYR A 62 -4.23 -2.94 29.42
C TYR A 62 -5.09 -3.19 28.17
N PRO A 63 -4.78 -2.52 27.04
CA PRO A 63 -5.52 -2.70 25.81
C PRO A 63 -5.20 -4.08 25.20
N ARG A 64 -6.22 -4.92 25.07
CA ARG A 64 -6.11 -6.25 24.44
C ARG A 64 -6.76 -6.22 23.06
N ILE A 65 -6.04 -6.74 22.07
CA ILE A 65 -6.58 -6.93 20.72
C ILE A 65 -7.28 -8.29 20.68
N THR A 66 -8.55 -8.30 20.30
CA THR A 66 -9.36 -9.52 20.19
C THR A 66 -9.53 -9.99 18.75
N SER A 67 -9.52 -9.07 17.80
CA SER A 67 -9.64 -9.36 16.38
C SER A 67 -8.93 -8.30 15.56
N VAL A 68 -8.35 -8.71 14.44
CA VAL A 68 -7.72 -7.82 13.47
C VAL A 68 -8.32 -8.13 12.11
N ALA A 69 -8.77 -7.09 11.42
CA ALA A 69 -9.07 -7.14 10.00
C ALA A 69 -7.96 -6.38 9.27
N PHE A 70 -7.59 -6.79 8.06
CA PHE A 70 -6.75 -5.93 7.22
C PHE A 70 -7.48 -4.60 7.05
N ALA A 71 -6.82 -3.50 7.42
CA ALA A 71 -7.31 -2.17 7.10
C ALA A 71 -7.01 -1.93 5.62
N ASP A 72 -7.65 -2.69 4.74
CA ASP A 72 -7.58 -2.52 3.30
C ASP A 72 -8.36 -1.27 2.92
N ASP A 73 -7.69 -0.15 3.17
CA ASP A 73 -7.49 0.87 2.17
C ASP A 73 -6.02 0.77 1.69
N ALA A 74 -5.55 -0.47 1.50
CA ALA A 74 -4.29 -0.73 0.85
C ALA A 74 -4.49 -0.33 -0.61
N ALA A 75 -3.89 0.80 -0.98
CA ALA A 75 -3.49 1.03 -2.35
C ALA A 75 -2.93 -0.31 -2.88
N PRO A 76 -3.47 -0.85 -3.98
CA PRO A 76 -3.15 -2.18 -4.43
C PRO A 76 -1.63 -2.30 -4.46
N ALA A 77 -1.10 -3.30 -3.73
CA ALA A 77 0.30 -3.67 -3.85
C ALA A 77 0.62 -3.69 -5.36
N PRO A 78 1.74 -3.07 -5.82
CA PRO A 78 2.02 -3.00 -7.23
C PRO A 78 1.95 -4.42 -7.77
N ALA A 79 0.93 -4.68 -8.59
CA ALA A 79 0.67 -6.00 -9.11
C ALA A 79 1.99 -6.50 -9.72
N ALA A 80 2.36 -7.74 -9.41
CA ALA A 80 3.49 -8.38 -10.07
C ALA A 80 3.33 -8.12 -11.58
N PRO A 81 4.37 -7.59 -12.26
CA PRO A 81 4.22 -7.08 -13.60
C PRO A 81 3.62 -8.16 -14.49
N THR A 82 2.40 -7.92 -14.93
CA THR A 82 1.68 -8.77 -15.86
C THR A 82 2.55 -8.98 -17.11
N PRO A 83 2.52 -10.17 -17.72
CA PRO A 83 3.20 -10.39 -19.00
C PRO A 83 2.79 -9.28 -19.99
N GLY A 84 3.75 -8.49 -20.45
CA GLY A 84 3.54 -7.34 -21.33
C GLY A 84 3.60 -5.95 -20.67
N GLU A 85 3.61 -5.82 -19.34
CA GLU A 85 3.78 -4.51 -18.68
C GLU A 85 5.17 -3.91 -18.92
N ARG A 86 6.19 -4.76 -19.00
CA ARG A 86 7.54 -4.33 -19.38
C ARG A 86 7.56 -3.77 -20.81
N GLU A 87 6.90 -4.44 -21.74
CA GLU A 87 6.79 -3.99 -23.14
C GLU A 87 5.99 -2.71 -23.27
N ARG A 88 4.83 -2.60 -22.59
CA ARG A 88 4.06 -1.35 -22.53
C ARG A 88 4.86 -0.21 -21.93
N ARG A 89 5.64 -0.47 -20.87
CA ARG A 89 6.52 0.54 -20.26
C ARG A 89 7.63 0.95 -21.21
N MET A 90 8.24 0.01 -21.94
CA MET A 90 9.26 0.30 -22.94
C MET A 90 8.68 1.14 -24.09
N LEU A 91 7.51 0.76 -24.63
CA LEU A 91 6.81 1.51 -25.66
C LEU A 91 6.43 2.92 -25.20
N ARG A 92 5.97 3.07 -23.96
CA ARG A 92 5.65 4.38 -23.37
C ARG A 92 6.90 5.25 -23.24
N MET A 93 8.01 4.68 -22.77
CA MET A 93 9.27 5.41 -22.66
C MET A 93 9.84 5.80 -24.02
N SER A 94 9.73 4.94 -25.04
CA SER A 94 10.16 5.28 -26.41
C SER A 94 9.28 6.36 -27.04
N ALA A 95 7.96 6.29 -26.86
CA ALA A 95 7.03 7.30 -27.34
C ALA A 95 7.29 8.66 -26.69
N LEU A 96 7.50 8.69 -25.37
CA LEU A 96 7.84 9.91 -24.63
C LEU A 96 9.19 10.50 -25.07
N ARG A 97 10.18 9.65 -25.36
CA ARG A 97 11.47 10.11 -25.87
C ARG A 97 11.34 10.73 -27.26
N ALA A 98 10.62 10.07 -28.17
CA ALA A 98 10.37 10.62 -29.50
C ALA A 98 9.61 11.96 -29.43
N ALA A 99 8.60 12.05 -28.56
CA ALA A 99 7.89 13.30 -28.32
C ALA A 99 8.81 14.40 -27.76
N ALA A 100 9.68 14.06 -26.81
CA ALA A 100 10.65 15.00 -26.25
C ALA A 100 11.65 15.49 -27.31
N ASP A 101 12.15 14.61 -28.19
CA ASP A 101 13.07 14.97 -29.26
C ASP A 101 12.41 15.94 -30.27
N VAL A 102 11.15 15.68 -30.64
CA VAL A 102 10.37 16.57 -31.52
C VAL A 102 10.12 17.93 -30.86
N LEU A 103 9.75 17.94 -29.58
CA LEU A 103 9.49 19.18 -28.84
C LEU A 103 10.78 19.97 -28.59
N HIS A 104 11.91 19.31 -28.34
CA HIS A 104 13.18 19.97 -28.09
C HIS A 104 13.78 20.59 -29.35
N GLY A 105 13.55 19.98 -30.52
CA GLY A 105 14.00 20.50 -31.82
C GLY A 105 13.06 21.53 -32.45
N SER A 106 11.90 21.81 -31.84
CA SER A 106 10.85 22.64 -32.42
C SER A 106 10.68 23.95 -31.66
N ALA A 107 10.64 25.07 -32.39
CA ALA A 107 10.19 26.36 -31.86
C ALA A 107 8.65 26.46 -31.77
N VAL A 108 7.95 25.46 -32.30
CA VAL A 108 6.49 25.40 -32.35
C VAL A 108 5.95 24.88 -31.02
N PRO A 109 4.92 25.52 -30.43
CA PRO A 109 4.28 25.05 -29.20
C PRO A 109 3.77 23.61 -29.34
N ALA A 110 3.85 22.84 -28.25
CA ALA A 110 3.39 21.45 -28.21
C ALA A 110 1.94 21.26 -28.66
N SER A 111 1.08 22.24 -28.40
CA SER A 111 -0.34 22.23 -28.80
C SER A 111 -0.55 22.25 -30.31
N GLU A 112 0.28 22.99 -31.05
CA GLU A 112 0.19 23.07 -32.51
C GLU A 112 0.72 21.78 -33.17
N LEU A 113 1.77 21.20 -32.60
CA LEU A 113 2.30 19.91 -33.05
C LEU A 113 1.29 18.78 -32.84
N LEU A 114 0.55 18.79 -31.72
CA LEU A 114 -0.53 17.84 -31.46
C LEU A 114 -1.67 18.00 -32.47
N ALA A 115 -2.12 19.24 -32.71
CA ALA A 115 -3.18 19.50 -33.69
C ALA A 115 -2.79 19.03 -35.11
N TYR A 116 -1.53 19.23 -35.51
CA TYR A 116 -1.03 18.75 -36.80
C TYR A 116 -0.97 17.22 -36.87
N ALA A 117 -0.53 16.57 -35.79
CA ALA A 117 -0.49 15.11 -35.71
C ALA A 117 -1.90 14.49 -35.79
N GLU A 118 -2.89 15.07 -35.12
CA GLU A 118 -4.29 14.63 -35.17
C GLU A 118 -4.88 14.78 -36.58
N GLN A 119 -4.60 15.90 -37.27
CA GLN A 119 -5.02 16.10 -38.65
C GLN A 119 -4.39 15.10 -39.61
N LEU A 120 -3.09 14.80 -39.46
CA LEU A 120 -2.40 13.81 -40.28
C LEU A 120 -2.96 12.40 -40.07
N LEU A 121 -3.27 12.05 -38.83
CA LEU A 121 -3.85 10.76 -38.47
C LEU A 121 -5.25 10.58 -39.07
N ALA A 122 -6.10 11.61 -38.97
CA ALA A 122 -7.41 11.64 -39.61
C ALA A 122 -7.35 11.55 -41.15
N TRP A 123 -6.28 12.03 -41.78
CA TRP A 123 -6.05 11.87 -43.22
C TRP A 123 -5.61 10.46 -43.60
N LEU A 124 -4.77 9.81 -42.79
CA LEU A 124 -4.30 8.44 -43.04
C LEU A 124 -5.39 7.37 -42.87
N GLU A 125 -6.43 7.67 -42.10
CA GLU A 125 -7.56 6.77 -41.84
C GLU A 125 -8.71 6.88 -42.87
N GLN A 126 -8.56 7.72 -43.91
CA GLN A 126 -9.50 7.87 -45.04
C GLN A 126 -9.07 7.05 -46.26
#